data_AF-A0A933Q7T3-F1
#
_entry.id   AF-A0A933Q7T3-F1
#
_cell.length_a   1.000
_cell.length_b   1.000
_cell.length_c   1.000
_cell.angle_alpha   90.00
_cell.angle_beta   90.00
_cell.angle_gamma   90.00
#
_symmetry.space_group_name_H-M   'P 1'
#
loop_
_entity.id
_entity.type
_entity.pdbx_description
1 polymer ?
#
loop_
_entity_poly.entity_id
_entity_poly.type
_entity_poly.pdbx_seq_one_letter_code
_entity_poly.pdbx_strand_id
1 'polypeptide(L)'
;MIEFKDKMGRKLTSGEVVNKSVNRFYNILLDLKLMFLRLVGHIPFHSIRLFFYRLAGIKIGSGSTIHMWCNFFNPKGVTIGQDTIIGNHAFLDGREKLLVGNHVDIASQVLIY
;
A
#
# COMPACT_ATOMS: atom_id res chain seq x y z
N MET A 1 -18.23 -29.57 21.95
CA MET A 1 -18.47 -28.55 20.91
C MET A 1 -17.42 -27.47 21.12
N ILE A 2 -16.59 -27.16 20.12
CA ILE A 2 -15.55 -26.11 20.26
C ILE A 2 -16.26 -24.76 20.38
N GLU A 3 -16.02 -24.04 21.48
CA GLU A 3 -16.63 -22.74 21.75
C GLU A 3 -15.64 -21.63 21.39
N PHE A 4 -16.00 -20.79 20.41
CA PHE A 4 -15.17 -19.65 20.02
C PHE A 4 -15.52 -18.43 20.86
N LYS A 5 -14.50 -17.77 21.42
CA LYS A 5 -14.63 -16.53 22.19
C LYS A 5 -13.78 -15.44 21.57
N ASP A 6 -14.18 -14.18 21.74
CA ASP A 6 -13.35 -13.04 21.37
C ASP A 6 -12.29 -12.71 22.45
N LYS A 7 -11.49 -11.66 22.19
CA LYS A 7 -10.46 -11.19 23.12
C LYS A 7 -11.00 -10.73 24.49
N MET A 8 -12.30 -10.46 24.59
CA MET A 8 -12.99 -10.02 25.81
C MET A 8 -13.75 -11.19 26.46
N GLY A 9 -13.59 -12.43 25.98
CA GLY A 9 -14.25 -13.62 26.49
C GLY A 9 -15.71 -13.79 26.05
N ARG A 10 -16.23 -12.95 25.14
CA ARG A 10 -17.61 -13.04 24.65
C ARG A 10 -17.73 -14.21 23.67
N LYS A 11 -18.78 -15.03 23.82
CA LYS A 11 -19.07 -16.12 22.89
C LYS A 11 -19.39 -15.54 21.51
N LEU A 12 -18.76 -16.10 20.48
CA LEU A 12 -19.00 -15.71 19.10
C LEU A 12 -20.03 -16.63 18.46
N THR A 13 -20.94 -16.04 17.70
CA THR A 13 -21.83 -16.78 16.81
C THR A 13 -21.03 -17.37 15.64
N SER A 14 -21.54 -18.45 15.03
CA SER A 14 -20.90 -19.06 13.85
C SER A 14 -20.69 -18.05 12.72
N GLY A 15 -21.63 -17.11 12.52
CA GLY A 15 -21.52 -16.05 11.52
C GLY A 15 -20.38 -15.08 11.80
N GLU A 16 -20.20 -14.65 13.06
CA GLU A 16 -19.07 -13.79 13.44
C GLU A 16 -17.71 -14.48 13.28
N VAL A 17 -17.64 -15.78 13.58
CA VAL A 17 -16.41 -16.58 13.38
C VAL A 17 -16.03 -16.61 11.91
N VAL A 18 -16.99 -16.86 11.02
CA VAL A 18 -16.77 -16.87 9.57
C VAL A 18 -16.32 -15.50 9.09
N ASN A 19 -17.03 -14.42 9.44
CA ASN A 19 -16.69 -13.06 9.03
C ASN A 19 -15.28 -12.65 9.50
N LYS A 20 -14.94 -12.95 10.76
CA LYS A 20 -13.59 -12.68 11.29
C LYS A 20 -12.52 -13.48 10.56
N SER A 21 -12.81 -14.73 10.21
CA SER A 21 -11.88 -15.58 9.47
C SER A 21 -11.64 -15.03 8.06
N VAL A 22 -12.71 -14.72 7.32
CA VAL A 22 -12.62 -14.10 5.99
C VAL A 22 -11.84 -12.79 6.03
N ASN A 23 -12.13 -11.90 6.98
CA ASN A 23 -11.39 -10.65 7.12
C ASN A 23 -9.90 -10.87 7.41
N ARG A 24 -9.54 -11.88 8.20
CA ARG A 24 -8.14 -12.23 8.44
C ARG A 24 -7.45 -12.70 7.16
N PHE A 25 -8.08 -13.60 6.42
CA PHE A 25 -7.54 -14.06 5.13
C PHE A 25 -7.38 -12.90 4.14
N TYR A 26 -8.38 -12.02 4.05
CA TYR A 26 -8.30 -10.83 3.22
C TYR A 26 -7.12 -9.93 3.60
N ASN A 27 -6.91 -9.66 4.89
CA ASN A 27 -5.78 -8.86 5.35
C ASN A 27 -4.43 -9.52 5.06
N ILE A 28 -4.32 -10.84 5.20
CA ILE A 28 -3.10 -11.58 4.82
C ILE A 28 -2.82 -11.40 3.32
N LEU A 29 -3.84 -11.49 2.47
CA LEU A 29 -3.67 -11.26 1.02
C LEU A 29 -3.25 -9.82 0.72
N LEU A 30 -3.76 -8.83 1.45
CA LEU A 30 -3.31 -7.45 1.34
C LEU A 30 -1.84 -7.29 1.74
N ASP A 31 -1.41 -7.89 2.84
CA ASP A 31 -0.02 -7.85 3.29
C ASP A 31 0.92 -8.51 2.28
N LEU A 32 0.52 -9.64 1.68
CA LEU A 32 1.27 -10.27 0.59
C LEU A 32 1.39 -9.35 -0.63
N LYS A 33 0.32 -8.63 -0.99
CA LYS A 33 0.37 -7.61 -2.05
C LYS A 33 1.36 -6.50 -1.70
N LEU A 34 1.35 -6.00 -0.47
CA LEU A 34 2.29 -4.97 -0.02
C LEU A 34 3.73 -5.47 -0.05
N MET A 35 3.97 -6.71 0.41
CA MET A 35 5.28 -7.36 0.34
C MET A 35 5.76 -7.47 -1.12
N PHE A 36 4.90 -7.84 -2.06
CA PHE A 36 5.25 -7.85 -3.48
C PHE A 36 5.70 -6.46 -3.96
N LEU A 37 5.01 -5.38 -3.58
CA LEU A 37 5.41 -4.02 -3.95
C LEU A 37 6.73 -3.57 -3.30
N ARG A 38 7.05 -4.08 -2.11
CA ARG A 38 8.38 -3.88 -1.50
C ARG A 38 9.47 -4.52 -2.36
N LEU A 39 9.26 -5.76 -2.81
CA LEU A 39 10.19 -6.44 -3.73
C LEU A 39 10.34 -5.69 -5.05
N VAL A 40 9.24 -5.19 -5.62
CA VAL A 40 9.26 -4.30 -6.79
C VAL A 40 10.12 -3.04 -6.54
N GLY A 41 10.13 -2.51 -5.32
CA GLY A 41 10.97 -1.39 -4.90
C GLY A 41 12.47 -1.63 -5.00
N HIS A 42 12.92 -2.90 -5.05
CA HIS A 42 14.33 -3.27 -5.26
C HIS A 42 14.72 -3.35 -6.75
N ILE A 43 13.77 -3.29 -7.68
CA ILE A 43 14.08 -3.31 -9.12
C ILE A 43 14.77 -1.99 -9.49
N PRO A 44 16.00 -1.99 -10.04
CA PRO A 44 16.71 -0.76 -10.38
C PRO A 44 16.08 -0.04 -11.59
N PHE A 45 15.41 -0.78 -12.48
CA PHE A 45 14.75 -0.24 -13.66
C PHE A 45 13.47 0.52 -13.33
N HIS A 46 13.54 1.83 -13.50
CA HIS A 46 12.48 2.75 -13.13
C HIS A 46 11.13 2.43 -13.80
N SER A 47 11.12 2.21 -15.11
CA SER A 47 9.89 1.95 -15.87
C SER A 47 9.18 0.66 -15.43
N ILE A 48 9.93 -0.39 -15.10
CA ILE A 48 9.38 -1.66 -14.63
C ILE A 48 8.74 -1.47 -13.24
N ARG A 49 9.45 -0.82 -12.32
CA ARG A 49 8.94 -0.50 -10.98
C ARG A 49 7.64 0.31 -11.06
N LEU A 50 7.64 1.34 -11.90
CA LEU A 50 6.49 2.20 -12.17
C LEU A 50 5.29 1.47 -12.80
N PHE A 51 5.54 0.48 -13.65
CA PHE A 51 4.49 -0.35 -14.23
C PHE A 51 3.75 -1.13 -13.14
N PHE A 52 4.47 -1.82 -12.26
CA PHE A 52 3.86 -2.59 -11.17
C PHE A 52 3.15 -1.69 -10.13
N TYR A 53 3.69 -0.50 -9.85
CA TYR A 53 3.02 0.47 -9.00
C TYR A 53 1.69 0.96 -9.59
N ARG A 54 1.63 1.19 -10.91
CA ARG A 54 0.36 1.48 -11.60
C ARG A 54 -0.60 0.30 -11.55
N LEU A 55 -0.11 -0.92 -11.78
CA LEU A 55 -0.90 -2.15 -11.68
C LEU A 55 -1.49 -2.34 -10.26
N ALA A 56 -0.76 -1.91 -9.24
CA ALA A 56 -1.22 -1.92 -7.86
C ALA A 56 -2.35 -0.91 -7.56
N GLY A 57 -2.55 0.05 -8.45
CA GLY A 57 -3.59 1.07 -8.41
C GLY A 57 -3.09 2.50 -8.17
N ILE A 58 -1.79 2.74 -8.07
CA ILE A 58 -1.25 4.09 -7.89
C ILE A 58 -1.43 4.88 -9.19
N LYS A 59 -2.00 6.07 -9.09
CA LYS A 59 -2.07 7.00 -10.23
C LYS A 59 -0.78 7.80 -10.28
N ILE A 60 -0.03 7.70 -11.37
CA ILE A 60 1.29 8.34 -11.49
C ILE A 60 1.35 9.08 -12.83
N GLY A 61 1.48 10.40 -12.75
CA GLY A 61 1.60 11.29 -13.91
C GLY A 61 2.84 11.00 -14.77
N SER A 62 2.82 11.54 -16.00
CA SER A 62 3.95 11.48 -16.93
C SER A 62 5.16 12.24 -16.39
N GLY A 63 6.37 11.73 -16.66
CA GLY A 63 7.63 12.33 -16.19
C GLY A 63 7.95 12.10 -14.71
N SER A 64 7.01 11.55 -13.94
CA SER A 64 7.20 11.38 -12.49
C SER A 64 8.06 10.18 -12.15
N THR A 65 8.96 10.38 -11.18
CA THR A 65 9.89 9.37 -10.71
C THR A 65 9.58 8.97 -9.27
N ILE A 66 9.62 7.67 -9.00
CA ILE A 66 9.59 7.12 -7.64
C ILE A 66 10.89 6.35 -7.46
N HIS A 67 11.75 6.83 -6.58
CA HIS A 67 13.04 6.18 -6.28
C HIS A 67 12.83 4.84 -5.56
N MET A 68 13.92 4.08 -5.43
CA MET A 68 13.90 2.73 -4.89
C MET A 68 13.43 2.71 -3.42
N TRP A 69 12.91 1.55 -3.02
CA TRP A 69 12.47 1.28 -1.64
C TRP A 69 11.30 2.13 -1.13
N CYS A 70 10.55 2.77 -2.02
CA CYS A 70 9.29 3.42 -1.66
C CYS A 70 8.28 2.36 -1.17
N ASN A 71 7.63 2.64 -0.05
CA ASN A 71 6.66 1.78 0.62
C ASN A 71 5.27 2.41 0.60
N PHE A 72 4.25 1.55 0.67
CA PHE A 72 2.86 2.00 0.54
C PHE A 72 1.95 1.31 1.55
N PHE A 73 0.91 2.02 1.96
CA PHE A 73 -0.35 1.42 2.39
C PHE A 73 -1.46 1.79 1.43
N ASN A 74 -2.41 0.88 1.20
CA ASN A 74 -3.49 1.00 0.22
C ASN A 74 -3.12 1.80 -1.06
N PRO A 75 -2.28 1.24 -1.96
CA PRO A 75 -1.73 1.97 -3.10
C PRO A 75 -2.77 2.67 -4.00
N LYS A 76 -4.00 2.14 -4.04
CA LYS A 76 -5.14 2.70 -4.79
C LYS A 76 -5.53 4.11 -4.34
N GLY A 77 -5.26 4.48 -3.09
CA GLY A 77 -5.55 5.82 -2.57
C GLY A 77 -4.48 6.86 -2.88
N VAL A 78 -3.36 6.47 -3.49
CA VAL A 78 -2.23 7.36 -3.79
C VAL A 78 -2.33 7.88 -5.23
N THR A 79 -2.28 9.21 -5.38
CA THR A 79 -2.17 9.90 -6.67
C THR A 79 -0.96 10.82 -6.65
N ILE A 80 -0.11 10.69 -7.67
CA ILE A 80 1.09 11.49 -7.90
C ILE A 80 0.93 12.21 -9.23
N GLY A 81 1.08 13.54 -9.22
CA GLY A 81 1.00 14.39 -10.40
C GLY A 81 2.11 14.15 -11.42
N GLN A 82 2.17 15.01 -12.43
CA GLN A 82 3.19 15.00 -13.48
C GLN A 82 4.50 15.61 -12.99
N ASP A 83 5.61 15.21 -13.60
CA ASP A 83 6.95 15.77 -13.35
C ASP A 83 7.26 15.88 -11.84
N THR A 84 6.97 14.81 -11.10
CA THR A 84 7.06 14.77 -9.64
C THR A 84 8.04 13.71 -9.19
N ILE A 85 8.86 14.03 -8.20
CA ILE A 85 9.91 13.17 -7.67
C ILE A 85 9.51 12.69 -6.27
N ILE A 86 9.54 11.38 -6.07
CA ILE A 86 9.43 10.75 -4.76
C ILE A 86 10.79 10.13 -4.43
N GLY A 87 11.43 10.65 -3.40
CA GLY A 87 12.72 10.22 -2.90
C GLY A 87 12.76 8.76 -2.44
N ASN A 88 13.97 8.27 -2.19
CA ASN A 88 14.15 6.86 -1.82
C ASN A 88 13.61 6.62 -0.40
N HIS A 89 13.20 5.37 -0.10
CA HIS A 89 12.66 5.01 1.22
C HIS A 89 11.46 5.83 1.71
N ALA A 90 10.78 6.58 0.83
CA ALA A 90 9.55 7.27 1.19
C ALA A 90 8.44 6.28 1.57
N PHE A 91 7.51 6.72 2.40
CA PHE A 91 6.32 5.96 2.77
C PHE A 91 5.07 6.77 2.42
N LEU A 92 4.21 6.22 1.57
CA LEU A 92 2.98 6.86 1.11
C LEU A 92 1.76 6.04 1.57
N ASP A 93 1.01 6.57 2.54
CA ASP A 93 -0.22 5.96 3.03
C ASP A 93 -1.43 6.42 2.24
N GLY A 94 -2.02 5.52 1.45
CA GLY A 94 -3.25 5.74 0.71
C GLY A 94 -4.49 5.17 1.38
N ARG A 95 -4.47 4.85 2.69
CA ARG A 95 -5.69 4.38 3.38
C ARG A 95 -6.78 5.44 3.34
N GLU A 96 -6.37 6.71 3.45
CA GLU A 96 -7.15 7.87 3.03
C GLU A 96 -6.63 8.44 1.70
N LYS A 97 -7.32 9.44 1.16
CA LYS A 97 -6.96 10.05 -0.12
C LYS A 97 -5.64 10.83 0.00
N LEU A 98 -4.55 10.30 -0.59
CA LEU A 98 -3.25 10.97 -0.67
C LEU A 98 -3.03 11.53 -2.07
N LEU A 99 -2.93 12.86 -2.16
CA LEU A 99 -2.72 13.60 -3.41
C LEU A 99 -1.39 14.37 -3.37
N VAL A 100 -0.46 13.99 -4.23
CA VAL A 100 0.74 14.77 -4.54
C VAL A 100 0.53 15.49 -5.86
N GLY A 101 0.75 16.81 -5.88
CA GLY A 101 0.54 17.68 -7.04
C GLY A 101 1.54 17.46 -8.18
N ASN A 102 1.54 18.38 -9.15
CA ASN A 102 2.53 18.41 -10.24
C ASN A 102 3.77 19.20 -9.79
N HIS A 103 4.94 18.91 -10.35
CA HIS A 103 6.20 19.62 -10.07
C HIS A 103 6.57 19.64 -8.58
N VAL A 104 6.28 18.53 -7.88
CA VAL A 104 6.61 18.37 -6.47
C VAL A 104 7.86 17.50 -6.33
N ASP A 105 8.70 17.82 -5.35
CA ASP A 105 9.78 16.96 -4.90
C ASP A 105 9.55 16.58 -3.43
N ILE A 106 9.40 15.28 -3.18
CA ILE A 106 9.36 14.70 -1.84
C ILE A 106 10.72 14.09 -1.56
N ALA A 107 11.42 14.63 -0.57
CA ALA A 107 12.73 14.14 -0.16
C ALA A 107 12.72 12.66 0.28
N SER A 108 13.90 12.06 0.30
CA SER A 108 14.08 10.67 0.76
C SER A 108 13.64 10.50 2.21
N GLN A 109 13.11 9.32 2.55
CA GLN A 109 12.68 8.92 3.89
C GLN A 109 11.52 9.75 4.49
N VAL A 110 10.83 10.55 3.68
CA VAL A 110 9.59 11.21 4.11
C VAL A 110 8.48 10.17 4.27
N LEU A 111 7.78 10.22 5.41
CA LEU A 111 6.61 9.39 5.70
C LEU A 111 5.35 10.24 5.72
N ILE A 112 4.40 9.94 4.84
CA ILE A 112 3.10 10.61 4.77
C ILE A 112 2.03 9.57 5.14
N TYR A 113 1.29 9.86 6.22
CA TYR A 113 0.26 9.01 6.81
C TYR A 113 -1.15 9.51 6.52
#